data_AF-S6U4G2-F1
#
_entry.id   AF-S6U4G2-F1
#
_cell.length_a   1.000
_cell.length_b   1.000
_cell.length_c   1.000
_cell.angle_alpha   90.00
_cell.angle_beta   90.00
_cell.angle_gamma   90.00
#
_symmetry.space_group_name_H-M   'P 1'
#
loop_
_entity.id
_entity.type
_entity.pdbx_description
1 polymer ?
#
loop_
_entity_poly.entity_id
_entity_poly.type
_entity_poly.pdbx_seq_one_letter_code
_entity_poly.pdbx_strand_id
1 'polypeptide(L)'
;MEVNGVPWFAPGRWVEVSDPWLGPETHGCSTVPGQAAGTTMEMDPEVMKLALRITFAADDKLSNLLRRVPRRPWYARNLLPDRWF
;
A
#
# COMPACT_ATOMS: atom_id res chain seq x y z
N MET A 1 9.15 -21.17 11.94
CA MET A 1 8.31 -21.39 10.75
C MET A 1 8.90 -20.54 9.63
N GLU A 2 8.66 -20.87 8.37
CA GLU A 2 9.14 -20.09 7.24
C GLU A 2 7.91 -19.72 6.39
N VAL A 3 7.79 -18.43 6.03
CA VAL A 3 6.71 -17.90 5.21
C VAL A 3 7.34 -17.09 4.08
N ASN A 4 7.03 -17.43 2.84
CA ASN A 4 7.59 -16.79 1.63
C ASN A 4 9.13 -16.74 1.60
N GLY A 5 9.81 -17.80 2.05
CA GLY A 5 11.28 -17.86 2.07
C GLY A 5 11.95 -17.11 3.22
N VAL A 6 11.17 -16.56 4.15
CA VAL A 6 11.64 -15.73 5.26
C VAL A 6 11.32 -16.41 6.60
N PRO A 7 12.27 -16.47 7.55
CA PRO A 7 11.99 -16.93 8.91
C PRO A 7 10.88 -16.09 9.55
N TRP A 8 9.78 -16.75 9.93
CA TRP A 8 8.57 -16.11 10.44
C TRP A 8 7.94 -16.86 11.62
N PHE A 9 6.92 -16.25 12.23
CA PHE A 9 6.18 -16.78 13.37
C PHE A 9 4.90 -17.49 12.93
N ALA A 10 4.55 -18.57 13.64
CA ALA A 10 3.29 -19.27 13.43
C ALA A 10 2.11 -18.47 14.00
N PRO A 11 0.91 -18.58 13.40
CA PRO A 11 -0.29 -17.92 13.91
C PRO A 11 -0.69 -18.49 15.27
N GLY A 12 -1.28 -17.66 16.13
CA GLY A 12 -1.69 -18.04 17.48
C GLY A 12 -2.06 -16.82 18.34
N ARG A 13 -2.01 -16.97 19.67
CA ARG A 13 -2.39 -15.89 20.62
C ARG A 13 -1.67 -14.56 20.39
N TRP A 14 -0.46 -14.61 19.87
CA TRP A 14 0.43 -13.45 19.72
C TRP A 14 0.64 -13.03 18.26
N VAL A 15 0.12 -13.81 17.31
CA VAL A 15 0.28 -13.59 15.87
C VAL A 15 -1.07 -13.87 15.22
N GLU A 16 -1.78 -12.80 14.90
CA GLU A 16 -3.17 -12.87 14.43
C GLU A 16 -3.29 -13.54 13.05
N VAL A 17 -2.28 -13.38 12.20
CA VAL A 17 -2.34 -13.69 10.77
C VAL A 17 -1.06 -14.39 10.32
N SER A 18 -1.17 -15.40 9.47
CA SER A 18 -0.02 -16.18 8.93
C SER A 18 0.28 -15.94 7.46
N ASP A 19 -0.57 -15.19 6.78
CA ASP A 19 -0.54 -14.78 5.39
C ASP A 19 -0.20 -13.28 5.30
N PRO A 20 1.08 -12.88 5.40
CA PRO A 20 1.47 -11.47 5.34
C PRO A 20 1.17 -10.88 3.96
N TRP A 21 0.65 -9.65 3.95
CA TRP A 21 0.33 -8.96 2.70
C TRP A 21 1.59 -8.34 2.08
N LEU A 22 2.08 -8.97 1.01
CA LEU A 22 3.16 -8.47 0.15
C LEU A 22 2.62 -7.80 -1.11
N GLY A 23 1.43 -7.21 -1.04
CA GLY A 23 0.75 -6.65 -2.20
C GLY A 23 0.07 -7.73 -3.04
N PRO A 24 -0.11 -7.50 -4.36
CA PRO A 24 -0.89 -8.40 -5.19
C PRO A 24 -0.25 -9.80 -5.35
N GLU A 25 1.06 -9.95 -5.16
CA GLU A 25 1.75 -11.26 -5.21
C GLU A 25 1.18 -12.29 -4.24
N THR A 26 0.69 -11.84 -3.09
CA THR A 26 0.14 -12.73 -2.06
C THR A 26 -1.38 -12.71 -2.00
N HIS A 27 -2.01 -11.60 -2.40
CA HIS A 27 -3.45 -11.36 -2.19
C HIS A 27 -4.16 -10.78 -3.43
N GLY A 28 -3.57 -10.93 -4.62
CA GLY A 28 -4.18 -10.55 -5.89
C GLY A 28 -5.25 -11.57 -6.29
N CYS A 29 -6.43 -11.09 -6.68
CA CYS A 29 -7.54 -11.93 -7.17
C CYS A 29 -8.01 -11.54 -8.57
N SER A 30 -7.16 -10.91 -9.39
CA SER A 30 -7.57 -10.46 -10.73
C SER A 30 -7.84 -11.64 -11.67
N THR A 31 -9.05 -11.69 -12.24
CA THR A 31 -9.55 -12.79 -13.10
C THR A 31 -9.58 -12.43 -14.59
N VAL A 32 -8.87 -11.39 -15.03
CA VAL A 32 -8.93 -10.91 -16.43
C VAL A 32 -8.21 -11.89 -17.37
N PRO A 33 -8.91 -12.55 -18.31
CA PRO A 33 -8.28 -13.49 -19.25
C PRO A 33 -7.35 -12.76 -20.22
N GLY A 34 -6.14 -13.28 -20.43
CA GLY A 34 -5.10 -12.66 -21.25
C GLY A 34 -4.02 -11.91 -20.45
N GLN A 35 -4.11 -11.92 -19.12
CA GLN A 35 -3.22 -11.19 -18.22
C GLN A 35 -2.50 -12.06 -17.17
N ALA A 36 -2.58 -13.39 -17.24
CA ALA A 36 -1.86 -14.26 -16.32
C ALA A 36 -1.29 -15.52 -17.01
N ALA A 37 0.04 -15.61 -17.08
CA ALA A 37 0.82 -16.79 -16.69
C ALA A 37 2.32 -16.51 -16.92
N GLY A 38 2.98 -15.96 -15.90
CA GLY A 38 4.44 -15.79 -15.87
C GLY A 38 4.84 -14.39 -15.41
N THR A 39 4.87 -14.18 -14.08
CA THR A 39 5.63 -13.12 -13.38
C THR A 39 5.63 -11.72 -14.02
N THR A 40 4.87 -10.75 -13.50
CA THR A 40 5.19 -9.28 -13.45
C THR A 40 4.01 -8.31 -13.61
N MET A 41 2.75 -8.74 -13.72
CA MET A 41 1.64 -7.76 -13.82
C MET A 41 1.31 -7.05 -12.50
N GLU A 42 1.65 -7.68 -11.39
CA GLU A 42 1.37 -7.22 -10.02
C GLU A 42 2.26 -6.06 -9.55
N MET A 43 3.28 -5.76 -10.36
CA MET A 43 4.21 -4.63 -10.25
C MET A 43 4.26 -3.84 -11.56
N ASP A 44 3.19 -3.86 -12.37
CA ASP A 44 3.10 -3.00 -13.56
C ASP A 44 3.08 -1.53 -13.12
N PRO A 45 4.05 -0.70 -13.55
CA PRO A 45 4.09 0.72 -13.23
C PRO A 45 2.81 1.48 -13.56
N GLU A 46 2.08 1.11 -14.62
CA GLU A 46 0.84 1.80 -15.00
C GLU A 46 -0.34 1.40 -14.10
N VAL A 47 -0.44 0.12 -13.72
CA VAL A 47 -1.43 -0.34 -12.74
C VAL A 47 -1.16 0.30 -11.37
N MET A 48 0.11 0.37 -10.95
CA MET A 48 0.49 1.05 -9.71
C MET A 48 0.17 2.55 -9.75
N LYS A 49 0.49 3.25 -10.84
CA LYS A 49 0.12 4.66 -11.03
C LYS A 49 -1.40 4.84 -10.98
N LEU A 50 -2.16 3.95 -11.61
CA LEU A 50 -3.61 4.01 -11.59
C LEU A 50 -4.15 3.85 -10.17
N ALA A 51 -3.66 2.86 -9.42
CA ALA A 51 -4.03 2.66 -8.02
C ALA A 51 -3.74 3.91 -7.17
N LEU A 52 -2.55 4.50 -7.32
CA LEU A 52 -2.17 5.74 -6.63
C LEU A 52 -3.06 6.93 -7.02
N ARG A 53 -3.43 7.04 -8.31
CA ARG A 53 -4.38 8.06 -8.75
C ARG A 53 -5.74 7.85 -8.10
N ILE A 54 -6.24 6.62 -8.01
CA ILE A 54 -7.53 6.36 -7.36
C ILE A 54 -7.49 6.75 -5.88
N THR A 55 -6.42 6.41 -5.15
CA THR A 55 -6.30 6.70 -3.73
C THR A 55 -6.12 8.19 -3.42
N PHE A 56 -5.39 8.93 -4.27
CA PHE A 56 -5.04 10.34 -4.01
C PHE A 56 -5.78 11.37 -4.88
N ALA A 57 -6.50 10.99 -5.94
CA ALA A 57 -7.15 11.96 -6.84
C ALA A 57 -8.25 12.79 -6.16
N ALA A 58 -8.83 12.31 -5.05
CA ALA A 58 -9.76 13.11 -4.26
C ALA A 58 -9.05 14.30 -3.59
N ASP A 59 -7.82 14.10 -3.09
CA ASP A 59 -6.98 15.15 -2.50
C ASP A 59 -6.53 16.17 -3.59
N ASP A 60 -6.31 15.72 -4.82
CA ASP A 60 -5.97 16.61 -5.95
C ASP A 60 -7.11 17.58 -6.32
N LYS A 61 -8.38 17.16 -6.23
CA LYS A 61 -9.52 18.07 -6.44
C LYS A 61 -9.67 19.08 -5.30
N LEU A 62 -9.22 18.73 -4.10
CA LEU A 62 -9.16 19.61 -2.93
C LEU A 62 -7.94 20.55 -2.94
N SER A 63 -6.96 20.29 -3.81
CA SER A 63 -5.69 21.04 -3.88
C SER A 63 -5.87 22.56 -4.07
N ASN A 64 -6.94 22.99 -4.74
CA ASN A 64 -7.28 24.40 -4.89
C ASN A 64 -7.69 25.05 -3.56
N LEU A 65 -8.33 24.30 -2.65
CA LEU A 65 -8.62 24.73 -1.27
C LEU A 65 -7.38 24.63 -0.37
N LEU A 66 -6.50 23.65 -0.65
CA LEU A 66 -5.27 23.37 0.09
C LEU A 66 -4.07 24.24 -0.30
N ARG A 67 -4.17 25.16 -1.29
CA ARG A 67 -3.09 26.12 -1.60
C ARG A 67 -2.63 26.96 -0.39
N ARG A 68 -3.43 27.03 0.67
CA ARG A 68 -3.09 27.67 1.95
C ARG A 68 -2.37 26.75 2.94
N VAL A 69 -2.39 25.43 2.72
CA VAL A 69 -1.80 24.44 3.64
C VAL A 69 -0.38 24.11 3.18
N PRO A 70 0.64 24.23 4.05
CA PRO A 70 2.00 23.86 3.69
C PRO A 70 2.10 22.38 3.36
N ARG A 71 2.72 22.05 2.23
CA ARG A 71 3.01 20.67 1.83
C ARG A 71 4.01 20.06 2.82
N ARG A 72 3.68 18.87 3.34
CA ARG A 72 4.54 18.10 4.25
C ARG A 72 5.01 16.81 3.57
N PRO A 73 6.20 16.29 3.91
CA PRO A 73 6.59 14.93 3.56
C PRO A 73 5.59 13.90 4.10
N TRP A 74 5.45 12.74 3.44
CA TRP A 74 4.45 11.72 3.76
C TRP A 74 4.42 11.32 5.25
N TYR A 75 5.58 10.99 5.82
CA TYR A 75 5.68 10.58 7.23
C TYR A 75 5.47 11.74 8.23
N ALA A 76 5.49 13.00 7.77
CA ALA A 76 5.15 14.17 8.60
C ALA A 76 3.66 14.54 8.54
N ARG A 77 2.83 13.78 7.80
CA ARG A 77 1.38 14.03 7.70
C ARG A 77 0.66 13.87 9.05
N ASN A 78 1.15 12.97 9.92
CA ASN A 78 0.58 12.69 11.24
C ASN A 78 1.42 13.27 12.39
N LEU A 79 2.20 14.32 12.14
CA LEU A 79 2.99 14.97 13.20
C LEU A 79 2.07 15.57 14.27
N LEU A 80 2.23 15.13 15.51
CA LEU A 80 1.51 15.64 16.68
C LEU A 80 2.37 16.72 17.37
N PRO A 81 1.91 17.98 17.46
CA PRO A 81 2.71 19.08 18.04
C PRO A 81 3.14 18.82 19.49
N ASP A 82 2.26 18.25 20.30
CA ASP A 82 2.44 18.10 21.76
C ASP A 82 3.53 17.10 22.19
N ARG A 83 4.13 16.36 21.25
CA ARG A 83 5.20 15.40 21.52
C ARG A 83 6.59 15.89 21.16
N TRP A 84 6.70 17.08 20.56
CA TRP A 84 7.96 17.61 20.02
C TRP A 84 8.36 18.98 20.61
N PHE A 85 7.49 19.63 21.39
CA PHE A 85 7.75 20.82 22.21
C PHE A 85 7.52 20.48 23.68
#